data_AF-X7YIL6-F1
#
_entry.id   AF-X7YIL6-F1
#
_cell.length_a   1.000
_cell.length_b   1.000
_cell.length_c   1.000
_cell.angle_alpha   90.00
_cell.angle_beta   90.00
_cell.angle_gamma   90.00
#
_symmetry.space_group_name_H-M   'P 1'
#
loop_
_entity.id
_entity.type
_entity.pdbx_description
1 polymer ?
#
loop_
_entity_poly.entity_id
_entity_poly.type
_entity_poly.pdbx_seq_one_letter_code
_entity_poly.pdbx_strand_id
1 'polypeptide(L)'
;MFGYRLSRCSESVEWAIDTEEAVAAEVAAALRVSQALAGSRLRYARALRERLPKVGEVFAAGDIDYRSFQTIVYRTELITDPEVLAAVDAELAIKVRRWPSLTQGRLAAQIDKIVVRADADAVRRRKEYQADRQVWIGPRDEGGTSEIHGTLFTTDAHALDKRLDGLAATVCAHDPRTRQQRRADALGH
;
A
#
# COMPACT_ATOMS: atom_id res chain seq x y z
N MET A 1 -21.44 16.85 16.54
CA MET A 1 -21.87 16.28 17.83
C MET A 1 -21.09 14.98 18.10
N PHE A 2 -19.77 15.03 18.30
CA PHE A 2 -18.96 13.87 18.71
C PHE A 2 -17.71 14.35 19.48
N GLY A 3 -17.95 15.19 20.49
CA GLY A 3 -16.94 15.63 21.46
C GLY A 3 -17.00 14.87 22.78
N TYR A 4 -17.83 13.83 22.92
CA TYR A 4 -18.06 13.17 24.20
C TYR A 4 -18.25 11.66 24.00
N ARG A 5 -17.14 10.92 24.05
CA ARG A 5 -17.03 9.60 24.72
C ARG A 5 -15.61 9.00 24.68
N LEU A 6 -14.58 9.85 24.78
CA LEU A 6 -13.25 9.44 25.23
C LEU A 6 -13.21 9.55 26.76
N SER A 7 -13.77 8.54 27.43
CA SER A 7 -13.63 8.35 28.86
C SER A 7 -14.05 6.93 29.21
N ARG A 8 -13.10 6.01 29.05
CA ARG A 8 -12.73 5.00 30.05
C ARG A 8 -11.66 4.07 29.49
N CYS A 9 -10.57 3.97 30.25
CA CYS A 9 -9.43 3.07 30.04
C CYS A 9 -9.83 1.59 30.08
N SER A 10 -9.26 0.77 29.20
CA SER A 10 -8.45 -0.41 29.57
C SER A 10 -7.82 -1.06 28.33
N GLU A 11 -6.54 -1.37 28.42
CA GLU A 11 -5.65 -1.92 27.39
C GLU A 11 -6.08 -3.30 26.88
N SER A 12 -6.33 -3.44 25.58
CA SER A 12 -6.23 -4.71 24.84
C SER A 12 -6.23 -4.47 23.33
N VAL A 13 -5.41 -5.23 22.62
CA VAL A 13 -5.22 -5.16 21.15
C VAL A 13 -6.52 -5.48 20.40
N GLU A 14 -7.38 -6.32 20.98
CA GLU A 14 -8.67 -6.75 20.44
C GLU A 14 -9.68 -5.58 20.32
N TRP A 15 -9.71 -4.67 21.29
CA TRP A 15 -10.58 -3.49 21.24
C TRP A 15 -10.12 -2.42 20.23
N ALA A 16 -8.80 -2.31 20.01
CA ALA A 16 -8.26 -1.41 19.00
C ALA A 16 -8.64 -1.86 17.58
N ILE A 17 -8.68 -3.18 17.35
CA ILE A 17 -9.13 -3.78 16.08
C ILE A 17 -10.62 -3.50 15.85
N ASP A 18 -11.46 -3.73 16.86
CA ASP A 18 -12.91 -3.45 16.78
C ASP A 18 -13.22 -1.97 16.50
N THR A 19 -12.41 -1.06 17.07
CA THR A 19 -12.58 0.37 16.87
C THR A 19 -12.14 0.81 15.47
N GLU A 20 -11.05 0.25 14.93
CA GLU A 20 -10.60 0.55 13.56
C GLU A 20 -11.58 -0.03 12.52
N GLU A 21 -12.15 -1.21 12.76
CA GLU A 21 -13.17 -1.80 11.91
C GLU A 21 -14.47 -0.99 11.91
N ALA A 22 -14.90 -0.48 13.06
CA ALA A 22 -16.07 0.38 13.17
C ALA A 22 -15.87 1.70 12.40
N VAL A 23 -14.71 2.36 12.55
CA VAL A 23 -14.39 3.59 11.80
C VAL A 23 -14.25 3.28 10.30
N ALA A 24 -13.69 2.12 9.93
CA ALA A 24 -13.63 1.69 8.54
C ALA A 24 -15.02 1.48 7.93
N ALA A 25 -15.97 0.92 8.69
CA ALA A 25 -17.34 0.74 8.25
C ALA A 25 -18.07 2.10 8.07
N GLU A 26 -17.86 3.06 8.96
CA GLU A 26 -18.41 4.41 8.82
C GLU A 26 -17.85 5.15 7.61
N VAL A 27 -16.52 5.10 7.41
CA VAL A 27 -15.85 5.72 6.26
C VAL A 27 -16.26 5.03 4.95
N ALA A 28 -16.42 3.70 4.96
CA ALA A 28 -16.93 2.94 3.83
C ALA A 28 -18.33 3.41 3.42
N ALA A 29 -19.25 3.52 4.38
CA ALA A 29 -20.61 4.01 4.14
C ALA A 29 -20.60 5.46 3.62
N ALA A 30 -19.79 6.34 4.20
CA ALA A 30 -19.71 7.74 3.81
C ALA A 30 -19.13 7.94 2.40
N LEU A 31 -18.12 7.16 2.03
CA LEU A 31 -17.42 7.26 0.75
C LEU A 31 -17.99 6.33 -0.34
N ARG A 32 -18.98 5.49 0.01
CA ARG A 32 -19.55 4.44 -0.86
C ARG A 32 -18.47 3.53 -1.45
N VAL A 33 -17.65 2.96 -0.56
CA VAL A 33 -16.57 2.01 -0.88
C VAL A 33 -16.59 0.84 0.10
N SER A 34 -15.72 -0.15 -0.06
CA SER A 34 -15.58 -1.29 0.85
C SER A 34 -15.12 -0.82 2.20
N GLN A 35 -15.51 -1.57 3.21
CA GLN A 35 -14.83 -1.57 4.50
C GLN A 35 -13.33 -1.90 4.35
N ALA A 36 -12.94 -2.83 3.48
CA ALA A 36 -11.54 -3.10 3.14
C ALA A 36 -10.80 -1.89 2.52
N LEU A 37 -11.38 -1.22 1.51
CA LEU A 37 -10.77 -0.02 0.92
C LEU A 37 -10.76 1.15 1.91
N ALA A 38 -11.80 1.33 2.70
CA ALA A 38 -11.86 2.32 3.76
C ALA A 38 -10.79 2.04 4.84
N GLY A 39 -10.62 0.79 5.27
CA GLY A 39 -9.57 0.38 6.20
C GLY A 39 -8.17 0.62 5.62
N SER A 40 -7.96 0.32 4.33
CA SER A 40 -6.73 0.68 3.62
C SER A 40 -6.47 2.19 3.66
N ARG A 41 -7.47 3.01 3.33
CA ARG A 41 -7.39 4.48 3.39
C ARG A 41 -7.14 5.00 4.81
N LEU A 42 -7.75 4.40 5.83
CA LEU A 42 -7.53 4.76 7.23
C LEU A 42 -6.10 4.46 7.67
N ARG A 43 -5.56 3.29 7.31
CA ARG A 43 -4.14 2.97 7.56
C ARG A 43 -3.20 4.00 6.92
N TYR A 44 -3.48 4.39 5.68
CA TYR A 44 -2.72 5.42 4.97
C TYR A 44 -2.90 6.82 5.59
N ALA A 45 -4.12 7.18 6.01
CA ALA A 45 -4.41 8.44 6.70
C ALA A 45 -3.73 8.52 8.07
N ARG A 46 -3.64 7.39 8.76
CA ARG A 46 -2.90 7.27 10.01
C ARG A 46 -1.40 7.42 9.79
N ALA A 47 -0.86 6.77 8.75
CA ALA A 47 0.53 6.94 8.36
C ALA A 47 0.86 8.41 8.00
N LEU A 48 -0.04 9.10 7.28
CA LEU A 48 0.06 10.54 7.01
C LEU A 48 0.19 11.36 8.29
N ARG A 49 -0.65 11.07 9.30
CA ARG A 49 -0.76 11.91 10.50
C ARG A 49 0.28 11.59 11.58
N GLU A 50 0.60 10.31 11.76
CA GLU A 50 1.35 9.84 12.92
C GLU A 50 2.79 9.47 12.59
N ARG A 51 3.06 9.06 11.34
CA ARG A 51 4.37 8.51 10.95
C ARG A 51 5.14 9.40 10.00
N LEU A 52 4.45 10.01 9.04
CA LEU A 52 5.05 10.76 7.94
C LEU A 52 4.34 12.12 7.70
N PRO A 53 4.23 12.98 8.73
CA PRO A 53 3.50 14.24 8.61
C PRO A 53 4.01 15.15 7.49
N LYS A 54 5.32 15.23 7.26
CA LYS A 54 5.89 16.12 6.24
C LYS A 54 5.65 15.60 4.83
N VAL A 55 5.82 14.30 4.59
CA VAL A 55 5.42 13.68 3.31
C VAL A 55 3.91 13.84 3.11
N GLY A 56 3.12 13.81 4.19
CA GLY A 56 1.69 14.04 4.11
C GLY A 56 1.31 15.44 3.65
N GLU A 57 2.04 16.47 4.06
CA GLU A 57 1.89 17.82 3.52
C GLU A 57 2.20 17.88 2.03
N VAL A 58 3.23 17.17 1.56
CA VAL A 58 3.57 17.08 0.13
C VAL A 58 2.46 16.41 -0.67
N PHE A 59 1.88 15.33 -0.13
CA PHE A 59 0.74 14.66 -0.75
C PHE A 59 -0.50 15.56 -0.78
N ALA A 60 -0.82 16.24 0.32
CA ALA A 60 -1.95 17.17 0.40
C ALA A 60 -1.81 18.36 -0.57
N ALA A 61 -0.57 18.80 -0.84
CA ALA A 61 -0.27 19.83 -1.83
C ALA A 61 -0.40 19.35 -3.29
N GLY A 62 -0.55 18.03 -3.53
CA GLY A 62 -0.63 17.45 -4.87
C GLY A 62 0.72 17.28 -5.57
N ASP A 63 1.83 17.49 -4.87
CA ASP A 63 3.19 17.37 -5.43
C ASP A 63 3.59 15.90 -5.69
N ILE A 64 2.91 14.95 -5.04
CA ILE A 64 3.04 13.51 -5.27
C ILE A 64 1.67 12.87 -5.42
N ASP A 65 1.59 11.86 -6.28
CA ASP A 65 0.36 11.09 -6.45
C ASP A 65 0.17 10.03 -5.34
N TYR A 66 -1.02 9.45 -5.28
CA TYR A 66 -1.37 8.46 -4.27
C TYR A 66 -0.47 7.21 -4.34
N ARG A 67 -0.05 6.79 -5.55
CA ARG A 67 0.83 5.63 -5.72
C ARG A 67 2.23 5.87 -5.16
N SER A 68 2.77 7.07 -5.37
CA SER A 68 4.06 7.48 -4.81
C SER A 68 3.99 7.53 -3.30
N PHE A 69 2.90 8.10 -2.76
CA PHE A 69 2.65 8.12 -1.32
C PHE A 69 2.57 6.71 -0.70
N GLN A 70 1.78 5.79 -1.28
CA GLN A 70 1.70 4.41 -0.81
C GLN A 70 3.07 3.71 -0.82
N THR A 71 3.85 3.97 -1.87
CA THR A 71 5.22 3.43 -1.99
C THR A 71 6.09 3.91 -0.82
N ILE A 72 6.03 5.20 -0.49
CA ILE A 72 6.79 5.77 0.63
C ILE A 72 6.42 5.09 1.95
N VAL A 73 5.12 5.05 2.29
CA VAL A 73 4.63 4.41 3.53
C VAL A 73 5.15 2.98 3.65
N TYR A 74 5.02 2.19 2.59
CA TYR A 74 5.46 0.80 2.56
C TYR A 74 7.00 0.63 2.60
N ARG A 75 7.76 1.61 2.10
CA ARG A 75 9.23 1.57 2.21
C ARG A 75 9.73 1.95 3.60
N THR A 76 8.97 2.75 4.35
CA THR A 76 9.34 3.23 5.70
C THR A 76 8.71 2.44 6.86
N GLU A 77 7.79 1.52 6.58
CA GLU A 77 6.96 0.84 7.58
C GLU A 77 7.76 0.14 8.69
N LEU A 78 8.92 -0.42 8.34
CA LEU A 78 9.76 -1.19 9.26
C LEU A 78 10.81 -0.36 10.01
N ILE A 79 10.84 0.96 9.82
CA ILE A 79 11.60 1.85 10.71
C ILE A 79 10.81 1.95 12.02
N THR A 80 11.42 1.48 13.11
CA THR A 80 10.80 1.47 14.46
C THR A 80 11.26 2.61 15.33
N ASP A 81 12.44 3.15 15.09
CA ASP A 81 12.96 4.30 15.82
C ASP A 81 12.22 5.58 15.36
N PRO A 82 11.48 6.27 16.25
CA PRO A 82 10.72 7.45 15.90
C PRO A 82 11.59 8.63 15.43
N GLU A 83 12.80 8.80 15.97
CA GLU A 83 13.69 9.89 15.58
C GLU A 83 14.26 9.63 14.19
N VAL A 84 14.63 8.37 13.90
CA VAL A 84 15.07 7.96 12.57
C VAL A 84 13.94 8.13 11.54
N LEU A 85 12.71 7.73 11.89
CA LEU A 85 11.56 7.91 11.01
C LEU A 85 11.28 9.39 10.73
N ALA A 86 11.36 10.26 11.74
CA ALA A 86 11.17 11.69 11.58
C ALA A 86 12.24 12.34 10.68
N ALA A 87 13.49 11.87 10.76
CA ALA A 87 14.56 12.31 9.88
C ALA A 87 14.33 11.85 8.43
N VAL A 88 13.91 10.59 8.24
CA VAL A 88 13.56 10.03 6.93
C VAL A 88 12.36 10.76 6.31
N ASP A 89 11.31 11.05 7.09
CA ASP A 89 10.14 11.84 6.65
C ASP A 89 10.56 13.23 6.16
N ALA A 90 11.40 13.93 6.93
CA ALA A 90 11.90 15.25 6.57
C ALA A 90 12.71 15.23 5.26
N GLU A 91 13.58 14.24 5.09
CA GLU A 91 14.38 14.11 3.88
C GLU A 91 13.50 13.76 2.66
N LEU A 92 12.57 12.82 2.82
CA LEU A 92 11.68 12.40 1.75
C LEU A 92 10.79 13.55 1.30
N ALA A 93 10.20 14.32 2.21
CA ALA A 93 9.37 15.48 1.89
C ALA A 93 10.06 16.51 0.99
N ILE A 94 11.39 16.64 1.11
CA ILE A 94 12.20 17.53 0.25
C ILE A 94 12.48 16.87 -1.11
N LYS A 95 12.87 15.59 -1.10
CA LYS A 95 13.39 14.91 -2.30
C LYS A 95 12.30 14.49 -3.28
N VAL A 96 11.16 14.01 -2.79
CA VAL A 96 10.12 13.41 -3.64
C VAL A 96 9.49 14.40 -4.61
N ARG A 97 9.48 15.70 -4.25
CA ARG A 97 9.08 16.81 -5.14
C ARG A 97 9.93 16.90 -6.42
N ARG A 98 11.14 16.33 -6.41
CA ARG A 98 12.07 16.31 -7.56
C ARG A 98 11.97 15.02 -8.37
N TRP A 99 11.07 14.10 -8.01
CA TRP A 99 10.94 12.77 -8.60
C TRP A 99 9.61 12.51 -9.34
N PRO A 100 8.91 13.50 -9.92
CA PRO A 100 7.52 13.32 -10.41
C PRO A 100 7.39 12.30 -11.55
N SER A 101 8.47 11.97 -12.25
CA SER A 101 8.48 11.05 -13.39
C SER A 101 9.20 9.72 -13.10
N LEU A 102 9.57 9.45 -11.85
CA LEU A 102 10.16 8.15 -11.52
C LEU A 102 9.09 7.06 -11.62
N THR A 103 9.42 6.01 -12.38
CA THR A 103 8.67 4.75 -12.30
C THR A 103 8.66 4.25 -10.85
N GLN A 104 7.60 3.54 -10.44
CA GLN A 104 7.45 3.03 -9.08
C GLN A 104 8.67 2.24 -8.56
N GLY A 105 9.28 1.39 -9.39
CA GLY A 105 10.48 0.64 -9.01
C GLY A 105 11.70 1.53 -8.76
N ARG A 106 11.88 2.58 -9.57
CA ARG A 106 12.96 3.58 -9.36
C ARG A 106 12.70 4.44 -8.13
N LEU A 107 11.45 4.83 -7.87
CA LEU A 107 11.06 5.54 -6.66
C LEU A 107 11.38 4.70 -5.41
N ALA A 108 10.94 3.43 -5.39
CA ALA A 108 11.24 2.51 -4.30
C ALA A 108 12.74 2.38 -4.05
N ALA A 109 13.54 2.21 -5.11
CA ALA A 109 15.00 2.12 -4.99
C ALA A 109 15.65 3.40 -4.44
N GLN A 110 15.11 4.60 -4.73
CA GLN A 110 15.63 5.84 -4.16
C GLN A 110 15.26 5.99 -2.68
N ILE A 111 14.03 5.61 -2.31
CA ILE A 111 13.60 5.62 -0.90
C ILE A 111 14.44 4.61 -0.11
N ASP A 112 14.72 3.43 -0.67
CA ASP A 112 15.58 2.44 -0.02
C ASP A 112 16.96 2.95 0.31
N LYS A 113 17.57 3.75 -0.57
CA LYS A 113 18.88 4.34 -0.29
C LYS A 113 18.82 5.27 0.92
N ILE A 114 17.72 6.00 1.09
CA ILE A 114 17.49 6.87 2.24
C ILE A 114 17.30 6.01 3.49
N VAL A 115 16.42 5.01 3.42
CA VAL A 115 16.11 4.10 4.54
C VAL A 115 17.36 3.33 4.97
N VAL A 116 18.13 2.72 4.06
CA VAL A 116 19.37 1.98 4.39
C VAL A 116 20.38 2.87 5.10
N ARG A 117 20.52 4.12 4.68
CA ARG A 117 21.47 5.05 5.30
C ARG A 117 21.03 5.46 6.71
N ALA A 118 19.73 5.54 6.96
CA ALA A 118 19.16 5.96 8.22
C ALA A 118 18.98 4.79 9.21
N ASP A 119 18.56 3.62 8.71
CA ASP A 119 18.26 2.40 9.44
C ASP A 119 18.53 1.17 8.56
N ALA A 120 19.78 0.68 8.59
CA ALA A 120 20.15 -0.55 7.87
C ALA A 120 19.35 -1.78 8.36
N ASP A 121 18.89 -1.75 9.60
CA ASP A 121 18.16 -2.83 10.25
C ASP A 121 16.71 -2.89 9.78
N ALA A 122 16.09 -1.77 9.39
CA ALA A 122 14.78 -1.74 8.74
C ALA A 122 14.79 -2.53 7.42
N VAL A 123 15.89 -2.43 6.65
CA VAL A 123 16.03 -3.18 5.40
C VAL A 123 16.32 -4.66 5.64
N ARG A 124 17.08 -5.00 6.70
CA ARG A 124 17.27 -6.39 7.11
C ARG A 124 15.95 -7.02 7.55
N ARG A 125 15.23 -6.36 8.45
CA ARG A 125 13.87 -6.76 8.87
C ARG A 125 12.96 -6.92 7.68
N ARG A 126 13.04 -6.03 6.69
CA ARG A 126 12.25 -6.17 5.45
C ARG A 126 12.57 -7.47 4.71
N LYS A 127 13.84 -7.82 4.55
CA LYS A 127 14.23 -9.06 3.88
C LYS A 127 13.78 -10.29 4.65
N GLU A 128 13.82 -10.23 5.98
CA GLU A 128 13.33 -11.28 6.87
C GLU A 128 11.80 -11.38 6.82
N TYR A 129 11.08 -10.26 6.82
CA TYR A 129 9.62 -10.17 6.70
C TYR A 129 9.13 -10.60 5.31
N GLN A 130 9.94 -10.41 4.26
CA GLN A 130 9.68 -10.93 2.91
C GLN A 130 9.82 -12.46 2.83
N ALA A 131 10.24 -13.15 3.90
CA ALA A 131 10.09 -14.60 3.99
C ALA A 131 8.60 -15.01 4.05
N ASP A 132 7.71 -14.12 4.51
CA ASP A 132 6.25 -14.29 4.53
C ASP A 132 5.65 -13.84 3.19
N ARG A 133 5.73 -14.72 2.19
CA ARG A 133 4.97 -14.57 0.95
C ARG A 133 3.50 -14.77 1.25
N GLN A 134 2.68 -13.80 0.86
CA GLN A 134 1.24 -13.87 1.03
C GLN A 134 0.51 -13.33 -0.20
N VAL A 135 -0.65 -13.93 -0.47
CA VAL A 135 -1.60 -13.51 -1.49
C VAL A 135 -2.94 -13.29 -0.80
N TRP A 136 -3.49 -12.10 -0.97
CA TRP A 136 -4.81 -11.71 -0.49
C TRP A 136 -5.71 -11.50 -1.70
N ILE A 137 -6.91 -12.10 -1.66
CA ILE A 137 -7.94 -11.92 -2.67
C ILE A 137 -9.19 -11.48 -1.93
N GLY A 138 -9.77 -10.36 -2.35
CA GLY A 138 -10.97 -9.82 -1.73
C GLY A 138 -11.90 -9.18 -2.76
N PRO A 139 -13.20 -9.07 -2.44
CA PRO A 139 -14.17 -8.49 -3.35
C PRO A 139 -13.87 -7.00 -3.61
N ARG A 140 -14.20 -6.54 -4.82
CA ARG A 140 -14.31 -5.13 -5.16
C ARG A 140 -15.77 -4.71 -5.00
N ASP A 141 -16.00 -3.51 -4.49
CA ASP A 141 -17.31 -3.08 -3.98
C ASP A 141 -18.42 -2.99 -4.99
N GLU A 142 -18.07 -2.77 -6.25
CA GLU A 142 -19.02 -2.65 -7.34
C GLU A 142 -18.49 -3.38 -8.58
N GLY A 143 -19.41 -4.06 -9.28
CA GLY A 143 -19.13 -4.66 -10.59
C GLY A 143 -18.71 -6.13 -10.60
N GLY A 144 -18.92 -6.89 -9.51
CA GLY A 144 -18.76 -8.35 -9.51
C GLY A 144 -17.33 -8.85 -9.73
N THR A 145 -16.34 -7.99 -9.49
CA THR A 145 -14.90 -8.31 -9.65
C THR A 145 -14.22 -8.36 -8.28
N SER A 146 -13.07 -9.03 -8.19
CA SER A 146 -12.25 -9.11 -6.96
C SER A 146 -10.85 -8.56 -7.23
N GLU A 147 -10.24 -7.96 -6.21
CA GLU A 147 -8.86 -7.51 -6.26
C GLU A 147 -7.93 -8.57 -5.65
N ILE A 148 -6.79 -8.77 -6.30
CA ILE A 148 -5.70 -9.62 -5.81
C ILE A 148 -4.48 -8.76 -5.51
N HIS A 149 -3.98 -8.87 -4.29
CA HIS A 149 -2.76 -8.20 -3.83
C HIS A 149 -1.83 -9.25 -3.23
N GLY A 150 -0.53 -9.10 -3.40
CA GLY A 150 0.40 -10.07 -2.85
C GLY A 150 1.86 -9.68 -2.98
N THR A 151 2.70 -10.35 -2.18
CA THR A 151 4.15 -10.24 -2.25
C THR A 151 4.72 -11.61 -2.59
N LEU A 152 5.45 -11.67 -3.70
CA LEU A 152 6.10 -12.87 -4.21
C LEU A 152 7.62 -12.64 -4.29
N PHE A 153 8.40 -13.71 -4.36
CA PHE A 153 9.79 -13.57 -4.79
C PHE A 153 9.84 -12.99 -6.20
N THR A 154 10.86 -12.19 -6.49
CA THR A 154 11.02 -11.55 -7.81
C THR A 154 11.05 -12.59 -8.94
N THR A 155 11.69 -13.73 -8.74
CA THR A 155 11.70 -14.85 -9.69
C THR A 155 10.29 -15.40 -9.95
N ASP A 156 9.50 -15.55 -8.88
CA ASP A 156 8.13 -16.09 -8.96
C ASP A 156 7.16 -15.08 -9.56
N ALA A 157 7.34 -13.79 -9.26
CA ALA A 157 6.59 -12.70 -9.89
C ALA A 157 6.85 -12.64 -11.39
N HIS A 158 8.11 -12.78 -11.84
CA HIS A 158 8.44 -12.84 -13.26
C HIS A 158 7.89 -14.10 -13.93
N ALA A 159 7.91 -15.24 -13.24
CA ALA A 159 7.33 -16.47 -13.76
C ALA A 159 5.81 -16.36 -13.90
N LEU A 160 5.12 -15.78 -12.91
CA LEU A 160 3.69 -15.50 -12.94
C LEU A 160 3.34 -14.54 -14.07
N ASP A 161 4.06 -13.42 -14.20
CA ASP A 161 3.86 -12.43 -15.27
C ASP A 161 3.96 -13.07 -16.67
N LYS A 162 5.01 -13.86 -16.91
CA LYS A 162 5.22 -14.59 -18.17
C LYS A 162 4.14 -15.63 -18.44
N ARG A 163 3.66 -16.33 -17.40
CA ARG A 163 2.59 -17.34 -17.54
C ARG A 163 1.25 -16.70 -17.90
N LEU A 164 0.91 -15.58 -17.27
CA LEU A 164 -0.28 -14.80 -17.61
C LEU A 164 -0.22 -14.26 -19.04
N ASP A 165 0.94 -13.77 -19.48
CA ASP A 165 1.16 -13.34 -20.85
C ASP A 165 1.01 -14.48 -21.86
N GLY A 166 1.54 -15.66 -21.53
CA GLY A 166 1.41 -16.87 -22.35
C GLY A 166 -0.06 -17.32 -22.49
N LEU A 167 -0.79 -17.41 -21.39
CA LEU A 167 -2.21 -17.77 -21.39
C LEU A 167 -3.08 -16.74 -22.12
N ALA A 168 -2.80 -15.44 -21.94
CA ALA A 168 -3.52 -14.40 -22.67
C ALA A 168 -3.30 -14.46 -24.20
N ALA A 169 -2.22 -15.11 -24.64
CA ALA A 169 -1.88 -15.30 -26.06
C ALA A 169 -2.48 -16.56 -26.70
N THR A 170 -3.04 -17.51 -25.91
CA THR A 170 -3.61 -18.75 -26.46
C THR A 170 -5.03 -18.60 -27.00
N VAL A 171 -5.67 -17.44 -26.83
CA VAL A 171 -7.01 -17.19 -27.36
C VAL A 171 -7.01 -16.90 -28.86
N CYS A 172 -8.19 -16.97 -29.49
CA CYS A 172 -8.38 -16.67 -30.91
C CYS A 172 -7.90 -15.24 -31.27
N ALA A 173 -7.38 -15.07 -32.49
CA ALA A 173 -6.93 -13.78 -33.03
C ALA A 173 -8.04 -12.71 -33.09
N HIS A 174 -9.31 -13.12 -33.14
CA HIS A 174 -10.48 -12.24 -33.19
C HIS A 174 -11.16 -12.07 -31.82
N ASP A 175 -10.49 -12.45 -30.73
CA ASP A 175 -11.03 -12.24 -29.38
C ASP A 175 -11.22 -10.73 -29.14
N PRO A 176 -12.45 -10.26 -28.83
CA PRO A 176 -12.73 -8.84 -28.64
C PRO A 176 -12.15 -8.27 -27.34
N ARG A 177 -11.66 -9.11 -26.42
CA ARG A 177 -11.11 -8.68 -25.13
C ARG A 177 -9.72 -8.08 -25.27
N THR A 178 -9.48 -7.03 -24.51
CA THR A 178 -8.14 -6.42 -24.41
C THR A 178 -7.11 -7.41 -23.85
N ARG A 179 -5.82 -7.17 -24.11
CA ARG A 179 -4.74 -7.96 -23.52
C ARG A 179 -4.82 -8.02 -21.99
N GLN A 180 -5.18 -6.90 -21.36
CA GLN A 180 -5.28 -6.81 -19.89
C GLN A 180 -6.45 -7.64 -19.34
N GLN A 181 -7.62 -7.61 -20.00
CA GLN A 181 -8.75 -8.46 -19.63
C GLN A 181 -8.43 -9.95 -19.77
N ARG A 182 -7.78 -10.35 -20.87
CA ARG A 182 -7.35 -11.75 -21.07
C ARG A 182 -6.35 -12.21 -20.02
N ARG A 183 -5.43 -11.34 -19.61
CA ARG A 183 -4.49 -11.62 -18.51
C ARG A 183 -5.22 -11.74 -17.17
N ALA A 184 -6.23 -10.91 -16.91
CA ALA A 184 -7.03 -11.00 -15.70
C ALA A 184 -7.84 -12.31 -15.68
N ASP A 185 -8.48 -12.67 -16.79
CA ASP A 185 -9.23 -13.93 -16.92
C ASP A 185 -8.31 -15.16 -16.77
N ALA A 186 -7.05 -15.06 -17.19
CA ALA A 186 -6.05 -16.11 -17.01
C ALA A 186 -5.66 -16.37 -15.54
N LEU A 187 -5.97 -15.46 -14.61
CA LEU A 187 -5.81 -15.71 -13.17
C LEU A 187 -6.88 -16.66 -12.62
N GLY A 188 -8.02 -16.78 -13.30
CA GLY A 188 -9.13 -17.66 -12.91
C GLY A 188 -9.07 -19.07 -13.49
N HIS A 189 -8.03 -19.41 -14.24
CA HIS A 189 -7.83 -20.69 -14.93
C HIS A 189 -6.64 -21.47 -14.36
#